data_AF-A0A2H1JKI0-F1
#
_entry.id   AF-A0A2H1JKI0-F1
#
_cell.length_a   1.000
_cell.length_b   1.000
_cell.length_c   1.000
_cell.angle_alpha   90.00
_cell.angle_beta   90.00
_cell.angle_gamma   90.00
#
_symmetry.space_group_name_H-M   'P 1'
#
loop_
_entity.id
_entity.type
_entity.pdbx_description
1 polymer ?
#
loop_
_entity_poly.entity_id
_entity_poly.type
_entity_poly.pdbx_seq_one_letter_code
_entity_poly.pdbx_strand_id
1 'polypeptide(L)' 'MTTPSFLYCIDSQLDWQREVYKDFHRHPEISFAEHKTAERVESDLTGLGLDVRRIGETGRVAVIENGEGPPS' A
#
# COMPACT_ATOMS: atom_id res chain seq x y z
N MET A 1 18.13 15.35 18.63
CA MET A 1 18.08 14.33 17.57
C MET A 1 17.16 14.86 16.48
N THR A 2 17.70 15.11 15.29
CA THR A 2 16.92 15.66 14.17
C THR A 2 16.04 14.54 13.63
N THR A 3 14.72 14.66 13.76
CA THR A 3 13.80 13.72 13.12
C THR A 3 14.05 13.77 11.61
N PRO A 4 14.29 12.63 10.93
CA PRO A 4 14.50 12.63 9.49
C PRO A 4 13.27 13.22 8.78
N SER A 5 13.51 14.11 7.81
CA SER A 5 12.51 14.86 7.03
C SER A 5 11.31 14.03 6.59
N PHE A 6 11.54 12.76 6.25
CA PHE A 6 10.51 11.78 5.90
C PHE A 6 9.38 11.66 6.94
N LEU A 7 9.70 11.59 8.24
CA LEU A 7 8.68 11.40 9.28
C LEU A 7 7.76 12.63 9.42
N TYR A 8 8.24 13.83 9.09
CA TYR A 8 7.42 15.04 9.09
C TYR A 8 6.35 15.01 7.98
N CYS A 9 6.65 14.36 6.86
CA CYS A 9 5.72 14.25 5.74
C CYS A 9 4.58 13.26 6.02
N ILE A 10 4.72 12.33 6.97
CA ILE A 10 3.73 11.28 7.22
C ILE A 10 2.41 11.84 7.73
N ASP A 11 2.43 12.87 8.59
CA ASP A 11 1.20 13.45 9.14
C ASP A 11 0.25 13.96 8.03
N SER A 12 0.83 14.47 6.94
CA SER A 12 0.06 14.92 5.76
C SER A 12 -0.65 13.79 5.00
N GLN A 13 -0.29 12.52 5.24
CA GLN A 13 -0.84 11.35 4.58
C GLN A 13 -1.98 10.70 5.37
N LEU A 14 -2.23 11.13 6.62
CA LEU A 14 -3.14 10.43 7.52
C LEU A 14 -4.59 10.42 7.05
N ASP A 15 -5.04 11.45 6.32
CA ASP A 15 -6.46 11.60 5.99
C ASP A 15 -6.95 10.50 5.05
N TRP A 16 -6.25 10.24 3.94
CA TRP A 16 -6.64 9.18 3.01
C TRP A 16 -6.41 7.79 3.61
N GLN A 17 -5.34 7.61 4.40
CA GLN A 17 -5.04 6.35 5.08
C GLN A 17 -6.12 5.96 6.08
N ARG A 18 -6.67 6.94 6.81
CA ARG A 18 -7.81 6.71 7.72
C ARG A 18 -9.05 6.24 6.98
N GLU A 19 -9.30 6.76 5.78
CA GLU A 19 -10.44 6.32 4.97
C GLU A 19 -10.25 4.90 4.44
N VAL A 20 -9.03 4.54 3.98
CA VAL A 20 -8.68 3.16 3.61
C VAL A 20 -8.85 2.22 4.81
N TYR A 21 -8.32 2.61 5.98
CA TYR A 21 -8.47 1.85 7.23
C TYR A 21 -9.94 1.59 7.57
N LYS A 22 -10.78 2.64 7.55
CA LYS A 22 -12.23 2.51 7.85
C LYS A 22 -12.95 1.66 6.81
N ASP A 23 -12.54 1.71 5.55
CA ASP A 23 -13.11 0.89 4.49
C ASP A 23 -12.85 -0.60 4.74
N PHE A 24 -11.59 -0.99 4.96
CA PHE A 24 -11.25 -2.38 5.27
C PHE A 24 -11.87 -2.87 6.58
N HIS A 25 -11.95 -2.02 7.61
CA HIS A 25 -12.60 -2.41 8.88
C HIS A 25 -14.11 -2.63 8.76
N ARG A 26 -14.77 -1.91 7.85
CA ARG A 26 -16.22 -2.08 7.60
C ARG A 26 -16.53 -3.26 6.68
N HIS A 27 -15.55 -3.70 5.88
CA HIS A 27 -15.72 -4.74 4.87
C HIS A 27 -14.74 -5.91 5.08
N PRO A 28 -14.81 -6.63 6.22
CA PRO A 28 -13.96 -7.79 6.42
C PRO A 28 -14.32 -8.90 5.43
N GLU A 29 -13.30 -9.52 4.85
CA GLU A 29 -13.42 -10.69 4.00
C GLU A 29 -12.76 -11.91 4.68
N ILE A 30 -13.23 -13.11 4.35
CA ILE A 30 -12.67 -14.34 4.90
C ILE A 30 -11.34 -14.67 4.25
N SER A 31 -10.52 -15.45 4.95
CA SER A 31 -9.25 -15.93 4.43
C SER A 31 -9.43 -16.63 3.08
N PHE A 32 -8.57 -16.30 2.12
CA PHE A 32 -8.55 -16.79 0.74
C PHE A 32 -9.71 -16.32 -0.16
N ALA A 33 -10.54 -15.37 0.29
CA ALA A 33 -11.61 -14.78 -0.52
C ALA A 33 -11.65 -13.24 -0.41
N GLU A 34 -10.49 -12.61 -0.22
CA GLU A 34 -10.33 -11.16 -0.06
C GLU A 34 -10.40 -10.39 -1.40
N HIS A 35 -11.43 -10.64 -2.21
CA HIS A 35 -11.52 -10.10 -3.57
C HIS A 35 -11.60 -8.57 -3.59
N LYS A 36 -12.46 -7.96 -2.77
CA LYS A 36 -12.63 -6.50 -2.74
C LYS A 36 -11.40 -5.82 -2.15
N THR A 37 -10.82 -6.42 -1.12
CA THR A 37 -9.58 -5.94 -0.50
C THR A 37 -8.44 -5.97 -1.51
N ALA A 38 -8.28 -7.08 -2.24
CA ALA A 38 -7.24 -7.22 -3.27
C ALA A 38 -7.41 -6.23 -4.42
N GLU A 39 -8.65 -6.03 -4.89
CA GLU A 39 -8.97 -5.02 -5.92
C GLU A 39 -8.64 -3.60 -5.44
N ARG A 40 -9.01 -3.27 -4.20
CA ARG A 40 -8.71 -1.95 -3.63
C ARG A 40 -7.20 -1.71 -3.50
N VAL A 41 -6.46 -2.69 -2.98
CA VAL A 41 -4.99 -2.61 -2.87
C VAL A 41 -4.34 -2.43 -4.24
N GLU A 42 -4.78 -3.19 -5.24
CA GLU A 42 -4.28 -3.03 -6.61
C GLU A 42 -4.56 -1.64 -7.17
N SER A 43 -5.79 -1.14 -6.99
CA SER A 43 -6.16 0.23 -7.41
C SER A 43 -5.31 1.30 -6.73
N ASP A 44 -5.10 1.20 -5.41
CA ASP A 44 -4.30 2.16 -4.66
C ASP A 44 -2.83 2.13 -5.11
N LEU A 45 -2.23 0.94 -5.27
CA LEU A 45 -0.85 0.78 -5.74
C LEU A 45 -0.65 1.27 -7.18
N THR A 46 -1.58 0.94 -8.10
CA THR A 46 -1.55 1.45 -9.48
C THR A 46 -1.77 2.96 -9.52
N GLY A 47 -2.62 3.51 -8.65
CA GLY A 47 -2.82 4.96 -8.52
C GLY A 47 -1.56 5.71 -8.06
N LEU A 48 -0.68 5.03 -7.33
CA LEU A 48 0.66 5.53 -6.96
C LEU A 48 1.70 5.38 -8.08
N GLY A 49 1.32 4.86 -9.25
CA GLY A 49 2.19 4.66 -10.40
C GLY A 49 3.06 3.40 -10.34
N LEU A 50 2.73 2.46 -9.45
CA LEU A 50 3.49 1.21 -9.29
C LEU A 50 2.99 0.13 -10.26
N ASP A 51 3.94 -0.68 -10.76
CA ASP A 51 3.64 -1.92 -11.48
C ASP A 51 3.19 -2.99 -10.48
N VAL A 52 1.91 -3.37 -10.52
CA VAL A 52 1.30 -4.35 -9.62
C VAL A 52 1.18 -5.69 -10.29
N ARG A 53 1.74 -6.72 -9.65
CA ARG A 53 1.66 -8.11 -10.09
C ARG A 53 0.71 -8.89 -9.19
N ARG A 54 -0.15 -9.69 -9.80
CA ARG A 54 -1.06 -10.61 -9.10
C ARG A 54 -0.35 -11.93 -8.83
N ILE A 55 -0.42 -12.41 -7.60
CA ILE A 55 0.17 -13.68 -7.17
C ILE A 55 -0.91 -14.50 -6.46
N GLY A 56 -1.24 -15.68 -7.00
CA GLY A 56 -2.43 -16.41 -6.56
C GLY A 56 -3.71 -15.63 -6.87
N GLU A 57 -4.77 -15.90 -6.12
CA GLU A 57 -6.09 -15.31 -6.35
C GLU A 57 -6.15 -13.85 -5.85
N THR A 58 -5.87 -13.64 -4.56
CA THR A 58 -6.01 -12.34 -3.89
C THR A 58 -4.68 -11.64 -3.59
N GLY A 59 -3.53 -12.28 -3.85
CA GLY A 59 -2.22 -11.69 -3.59
C GLY A 59 -1.85 -10.58 -4.59
N ARG A 60 -1.29 -9.48 -4.09
CA ARG A 60 -0.78 -8.33 -4.86
C ARG A 60 0.63 -7.99 -4.42
N VAL A 61 1.53 -7.77 -5.38
CA VAL A 61 2.93 -7.41 -5.15
C VAL A 61 3.30 -6.24 -6.04
N ALA A 62 3.91 -5.21 -5.49
CA ALA A 62 4.47 -4.09 -6.24
C ALA A 62 5.93 -3.86 -5.82
N VAL A 63 6.77 -3.47 -6.78
CA VAL A 63 8.17 -3.13 -6.54
C VAL A 63 8.32 -1.61 -6.61
N ILE A 64 8.92 -1.03 -5.58
CA ILE A 64 9.34 0.38 -5.57
C ILE A 64 10.82 0.41 -5.89
N GLU A 65 11.18 0.81 -7.10
CA GLU A 65 12.57 0.99 -7.49
C GLU A 65 13.12 2.27 -6.86
N ASN A 66 14.30 2.19 -6.25
CA ASN A 66 14.95 3.30 -5.57
C ASN A 66 16.42 3.46 -5.99
N GLY A 67 16.68 3.37 -7.29
CA GLY A 67 18.01 3.50 -7.87
C GLY A 67 19.02 2.44 -7.37
N GLU A 68 20.30 2.67 -7.64
CA GLU A 68 21.38 1.83 -7.14
C GLU A 68 21.58 2.04 -5.63
N GLY A 69 21.68 0.93 -4.88
CA GLY A 69 21.93 0.97 -3.45
C GLY A 69 23.40 1.29 -3.11
N PRO A 70 23.70 1.62 -1.84
CA PRO A 70 25.08 1.71 -1.38
C PRO A 70 25.83 0.38 -1.65
N PRO A 71 27.12 0.40 -1.98
CA PRO A 71 27.91 -0.82 -2.02
C PRO A 71 27.88 -1.48 -0.63
N SER A 72 27.76 -2.81 -0.63
CA SER A 72 27.66 -3.66 0.57
C SER A 72 28.72 -3.39 1.61
#